data_AF-A0A0F3GV23-F1
#
_entry.id   AF-A0A0F3GV23-F1
#
_cell.length_a   1.000
_cell.length_b   1.000
_cell.length_c   1.000
_cell.angle_alpha   90.00
_cell.angle_beta   90.00
_cell.angle_gamma   90.00
#
_symmetry.space_group_name_H-M   'P 1'
#
loop_
_entity.id
_entity.type
_entity.pdbx_description
1 polymer ?
#
loop_
_entity_poly.entity_id
_entity_poly.type
_entity_poly.pdbx_seq_one_letter_code
_entity_poly.pdbx_strand_id
1 'polypeptide(L)' 'AVDTLGNSIKVVYHNNKPTDMEKSDRLVLKGRVQGDHFECKDILLKCPSKYKDDPKATQNRLQAESK' A
#
# COMPACT_ATOMS: atom_id res chain seq x y z
N ALA A 1 -3.02 -4.36 -11.16
CA ALA A 1 -3.03 -4.39 -9.67
C ALA A 1 -4.47 -4.22 -9.21
N VAL A 2 -4.87 -4.83 -8.09
CA VAL A 2 -6.22 -4.70 -7.51
C VAL A 2 -6.11 -3.93 -6.20
N ASP A 3 -6.91 -2.88 -6.05
CA ASP A 3 -7.00 -2.09 -4.82
C ASP A 3 -8.02 -2.71 -3.84
N THR A 4 -7.98 -2.27 -2.59
CA THR A 4 -8.86 -2.68 -1.48
C THR A 4 -10.35 -2.50 -1.76
N LEU A 5 -10.73 -1.61 -2.69
CA LEU A 5 -12.11 -1.40 -3.14
C LEU A 5 -12.53 -2.34 -4.29
N GLY A 6 -11.67 -3.28 -4.70
CA GLY A 6 -11.93 -4.21 -5.79
C GLY A 6 -11.64 -3.65 -7.19
N ASN A 7 -11.21 -2.39 -7.29
CA ASN A 7 -10.86 -1.78 -8.57
C ASN A 7 -9.52 -2.31 -9.09
N SER A 8 -9.47 -2.66 -10.37
CA SER A 8 -8.25 -3.08 -11.04
C SER A 8 -7.76 -2.04 -12.05
N ILE A 9 -6.49 -1.67 -11.96
CA ILE A 9 -5.85 -0.76 -12.93
C ILE A 9 -4.51 -1.33 -13.43
N LYS A 10 -4.19 -1.04 -14.69
CA LYS A 10 -2.89 -1.33 -15.28
C LYS A 10 -1.86 -0.38 -14.66
N VAL A 11 -0.80 -0.95 -14.10
CA VAL A 11 0.29 -0.17 -13.48
C VAL A 11 1.53 -0.36 -14.32
N VAL A 12 2.15 0.75 -14.72
CA VAL A 12 3.42 0.76 -15.43
C VAL A 12 4.50 1.29 -14.49
N TYR A 13 5.57 0.54 -14.29
CA TYR A 13 6.70 0.92 -13.47
C TYR A 13 7.98 0.73 -14.28
N HIS A 14 8.70 1.82 -14.52
CA HIS A 14 9.87 1.85 -15.41
C HIS A 14 11.20 1.62 -14.70
N ASN A 15 11.21 1.58 -13.37
CA ASN A 15 12.42 1.38 -12.58
C ASN A 15 12.64 -0.11 -12.26
N ASN A 16 13.83 -0.41 -11.76
CA ASN A 16 14.19 -1.76 -11.34
C ASN A 16 13.26 -2.28 -10.23
N LYS A 17 12.91 -3.56 -10.30
CA LYS A 17 12.09 -4.24 -9.29
C LYS A 17 12.75 -4.09 -7.90
N PRO A 18 12.01 -3.63 -6.87
CA PRO A 18 12.55 -3.55 -5.51
C PRO A 18 12.99 -4.93 -5.01
N THR A 19 14.18 -5.01 -4.41
CA THR A 19 14.80 -6.27 -3.96
C THR A 19 13.96 -6.99 -2.89
N ASP A 20 13.25 -6.23 -2.05
CA ASP A 20 12.43 -6.75 -0.95
C ASP A 20 10.93 -6.78 -1.26
N MET A 21 10.54 -6.71 -2.54
CA MET A 21 9.13 -6.74 -2.95
C MET A 21 8.41 -8.01 -2.45
N GLU A 22 9.13 -9.12 -2.34
CA GLU A 22 8.59 -10.43 -1.91
C GLU A 22 8.38 -10.53 -0.39
N LYS A 23 9.02 -9.67 0.41
CA LYS A 23 8.84 -9.63 1.86
C LYS A 23 7.66 -8.76 2.30
N SER A 24 7.01 -8.09 1.35
CA SER A 24 5.97 -7.11 1.62
C SER A 24 4.59 -7.67 1.32
N ASP A 25 3.78 -7.81 2.35
CA ASP A 25 2.38 -8.26 2.24
C ASP A 25 1.53 -7.20 1.50
N ARG A 26 1.84 -5.92 1.72
CA ARG A 26 1.16 -4.79 1.06
C ARG A 26 2.16 -3.83 0.42
N LEU A 27 1.80 -3.36 -0.77
CA LEU A 27 2.58 -2.40 -1.56
C LEU A 27 1.78 -1.10 -1.67
N VAL A 28 2.45 0.04 -1.46
CA VAL A 28 1.88 1.36 -1.74
C VAL A 28 2.57 1.93 -2.97
N LEU A 29 1.80 2.07 -4.04
CA LEU A 29 2.27 2.62 -5.31
C LEU A 29 2.07 4.14 -5.31
N LYS A 30 3.12 4.90 -5.61
CA LYS A 30 3.07 6.37 -5.72
C LYS A 30 3.32 6.76 -7.16
N GLY A 31 2.43 7.56 -7.72
CA GLY A 31 2.42 7.82 -9.15
C GLY A 31 1.25 8.71 -9.56
N ARG A 32 0.98 8.70 -10.87
CA ARG A 32 -0.12 9.45 -11.47
C ARG A 32 -0.82 8.59 -12.53
N VAL A 33 -2.12 8.76 -12.67
CA VAL A 33 -2.88 8.15 -13.76
C VAL A 33 -2.60 8.94 -15.05
N GLN A 34 -2.22 8.26 -16.11
CA GLN A 34 -2.08 8.81 -17.46
C GLN A 34 -2.97 8.00 -18.41
N GLY A 35 -4.08 8.61 -18.84
CA GLY A 35 -5.03 7.97 -19.75
C GLY A 35 -5.67 6.72 -19.15
N ASP A 36 -5.23 5.55 -19.62
CA ASP A 36 -5.77 4.22 -19.27
C ASP A 36 -4.94 3.46 -18.22
N HIS A 37 -3.76 3.98 -17.83
CA HIS A 37 -2.86 3.31 -16.90
C HIS A 37 -2.35 4.23 -15.80
N PHE A 38 -1.88 3.62 -14.72
CA PHE A 38 -1.21 4.30 -13.63
C PHE A 38 0.30 4.23 -13.82
N GLU A 39 0.90 5.39 -14.07
CA GLU A 39 2.34 5.60 -14.14
C GLU A 39 2.91 5.63 -12.71
N CYS A 40 3.50 4.51 -12.29
CA CYS A 40 4.10 4.40 -10.98
C CYS A 40 5.52 4.98 -10.99
N LYS A 41 5.78 5.95 -10.11
CA LYS A 41 7.10 6.56 -9.93
C LYS A 41 7.90 5.89 -8.83
N ASP A 42 7.23 5.50 -7.74
CA ASP A 42 7.87 4.97 -6.54
C ASP A 42 7.00 3.89 -5.89
N ILE A 43 7.65 2.87 -5.30
CA ILE A 43 7.00 1.74 -4.64
C ILE A 43 7.44 1.75 -3.18
N LEU A 44 6.50 2.03 -2.28
CA LEU A 44 6.71 1.92 -0.85
C LEU A 44 6.25 0.54 -0.37
N LEU A 45 7.23 -0.26 0.02
CA LEU A 45 7.05 -1.56 0.66
C LEU A 45 6.51 -1.37 2.09
N LYS A 46 5.32 -1.90 2.40
CA LYS A 46 4.82 -1.94 3.79
C LYS A 46 5.11 -3.33 4.38
N CYS A 47 6.08 -3.38 5.29
CA CYS A 47 6.28 -4.54 6.14
C CYS A 47 5.24 -4.55 7.28
N PRO A 48 4.46 -5.63 7.47
CA PRO A 48 3.50 -5.75 8.57
C PRO A 48 4.17 -5.73 9.96
N SER A 49 5.49 -5.94 10.01
CA SER A 49 6.27 -5.95 11.26
C SER A 49 6.24 -4.63 12.03
N LYS A 50 6.03 -3.48 11.39
CA LYS A 50 6.10 -2.17 12.08
C LYS A 50 4.93 -1.88 13.03
N TYR A 51 3.83 -2.63 12.95
CA TYR A 51 2.65 -2.45 13.79
C TYR A 51 2.43 -3.59 14.79
N LYS A 52 3.40 -4.50 14.95
CA LYS A 52 3.28 -5.63 15.87
C LYS A 52 3.50 -5.25 17.35
N ASP A 53 3.81 -3.99 17.67
CA ASP A 53 4.27 -3.62 19.01
C ASP A 53 3.30 -2.80 19.88
N ASP A 54 1.99 -2.77 19.62
CA ASP A 54 1.04 -2.62 20.75
C ASP A 54 -0.42 -2.96 20.39
N PRO A 55 -1.00 -4.07 20.90
CA PRO A 55 -2.45 -4.31 20.79
C PRO A 55 -3.30 -3.21 21.45
N LYS A 56 -2.75 -2.38 22.34
CA LYS A 56 -3.48 -1.28 22.99
C LYS A 56 -3.74 -0.08 22.07
N ALA A 57 -2.91 0.15 21.05
CA ALA A 57 -3.06 1.31 20.15
C ALA A 57 -4.22 1.16 19.16
N THR A 58 -4.63 -0.08 18.86
CA THR A 58 -5.73 -0.35 17.92
C THR A 58 -7.10 -0.10 18.56
N GLN A 59 -7.24 -0.35 19.86
CA GLN A 59 -8.52 -0.18 20.57
C GLN A 59 -8.92 1.30 20.74
N ASN A 60 -7.94 2.20 20.90
CA ASN A 60 -8.19 3.64 21.06
C ASN A 60 -8.70 4.34 19.79
N ARG A 61 -8.40 3.81 18.58
CA ARG A 61 -8.94 4.39 17.33
C ARG A 61 -10.40 4.03 17.09
N LEU A 62 -10.79 2.79 17.37
CA LEU A 62 -12.17 2.32 17.15
C LEU A 62 -13.16 3.00 18.11
N GLN A 63 -12.73 3.42 19.30
CA GLN A 63 -13.58 4.15 20.25
C GLN A 63 -13.70 5.65 19.96
N ALA A 64 -12.75 6.25 19.23
CA ALA A 64 -12.78 7.67 18.88
C ALA A 64 -13.70 8.00 17.70
N GLU A 65 -14.10 7.00 16.90
CA GLU A 65 -15.01 7.15 15.75
C GLU A 65 -16.48 6.83 16.10
N SER A 66 -16.78 6.49 17.36
CA SER A 66 -18.14 6.24 17.88
C SER A 66 -18.56 7.21 19.00
N LYS A 67 -17.94 8.39 19.07
CA LYS A 67 -18.44 9.51 19.87
C LYS A 67 -18.72 10.73 19.00
#